data_AF-A0A418Y6P3-F1
#
_entry.id   AF-A0A418Y6P3-F1
#
_cell.length_a   1.000
_cell.length_b   1.000
_cell.length_c   1.000
_cell.angle_alpha   90.00
_cell.angle_beta   90.00
_cell.angle_gamma   90.00
#
_symmetry.space_group_name_H-M   'P 1'
#
loop_
_entity.id
_entity.type
_entity.pdbx_description
1 polymer ?
#
loop_
_entity_poly.entity_id
_entity_poly.type
_entity_poly.pdbx_seq_one_letter_code
_entity_poly.pdbx_strand_id
1 'polypeptide(L)'
;MNSLCIATFHRLAIATALLLGPMLAHAGNPPEPPQQETQDAAGGAAQLAGKPELTAIAAAVADGVSTGLALSAGAVELNPAVSPTPLGLVTLTGAKIALVKYAQTLPEEEKRLVTKLISSLWSGAALNNIAVLLAAPPPVSLLLGLIMGLVTWHQASQAYEEADQALAARALPIALPLEQEALALRD
;
A
#
# COMPACT_ATOMS: atom_id res chain seq x y z
N MET A 1 -31.92 23.65 -14.04
CA MET A 1 -30.60 24.14 -13.60
C MET A 1 -29.67 23.03 -13.06
N ASN A 2 -29.88 21.74 -13.40
CA ASN A 2 -29.15 20.64 -12.74
C ASN A 2 -28.14 19.89 -13.65
N SER A 3 -28.31 19.91 -14.98
CA SER A 3 -27.37 19.22 -15.89
C SER A 3 -26.06 19.99 -16.13
N LEU A 4 -26.07 21.32 -15.94
CA LEU A 4 -24.88 22.14 -16.17
C LEU A 4 -23.85 22.00 -15.03
N CYS A 5 -24.27 21.73 -13.79
CA CYS A 5 -23.37 21.54 -12.65
C CYS A 5 -22.56 20.24 -12.73
N ILE A 6 -23.18 19.15 -13.20
CA ILE A 6 -22.55 17.82 -13.25
C ILE A 6 -21.40 17.79 -14.27
N ALA A 7 -21.57 18.45 -15.42
CA ALA A 7 -20.54 18.50 -16.46
C ALA A 7 -19.31 19.33 -16.03
N THR A 8 -19.50 20.37 -15.22
CA THR A 8 -18.39 21.22 -14.72
C THR A 8 -17.58 20.51 -13.65
N PHE A 9 -18.23 19.75 -12.76
CA PHE A 9 -17.55 18.93 -11.75
C PHE A 9 -16.72 17.80 -12.38
N HIS A 10 -17.21 17.18 -13.47
CA HIS A 10 -16.45 16.13 -14.15
C HIS A 10 -15.19 16.66 -14.83
N ARG A 11 -15.26 17.85 -15.44
CA ARG A 11 -14.10 18.53 -16.02
C ARG A 11 -13.12 19.04 -14.96
N LEU A 12 -13.60 19.46 -13.80
CA LEU A 12 -12.75 19.87 -12.68
C LEU A 12 -12.05 18.66 -12.02
N ALA A 13 -12.74 17.53 -11.85
CA ALA A 13 -12.14 16.30 -11.31
C ALA A 13 -11.09 15.70 -12.25
N ILE A 14 -11.33 15.73 -13.56
CA ILE A 14 -10.32 15.38 -14.58
C ILE A 14 -9.15 16.37 -14.52
N ALA A 15 -9.41 17.67 -14.34
CA ALA A 15 -8.35 18.66 -14.17
C ALA A 15 -7.54 18.45 -12.88
N THR A 16 -8.15 18.04 -11.76
CA THR A 16 -7.42 17.74 -10.50
C THR A 16 -6.60 16.45 -10.61
N ALA A 17 -7.13 15.41 -11.26
CA ALA A 17 -6.37 14.20 -11.59
C ALA A 17 -5.22 14.49 -12.57
N LEU A 18 -5.42 15.41 -13.52
CA LEU A 18 -4.40 15.88 -14.46
C LEU A 18 -3.46 16.94 -13.88
N LEU A 19 -3.76 17.57 -12.74
CA LEU A 19 -2.89 18.49 -12.00
C LEU A 19 -2.04 17.78 -10.93
N LEU A 20 -2.40 16.55 -10.55
CA LEU A 20 -1.49 15.58 -9.93
C LEU A 20 -0.66 14.80 -10.97
N GLY A 21 -1.14 14.74 -12.22
CA GLY A 21 -0.41 14.19 -13.37
C GLY A 21 0.89 14.90 -13.80
N PRO A 22 1.14 16.21 -13.63
CA PRO A 22 2.34 16.87 -14.15
C PRO A 22 3.52 16.81 -13.16
N MET A 23 3.32 16.29 -11.94
CA MET A 23 4.44 15.74 -11.14
C MET A 23 4.97 14.41 -11.74
N LEU A 24 4.30 13.87 -12.77
CA LEU A 24 4.65 12.67 -13.51
C LEU A 24 4.99 12.90 -15.00
N ALA A 25 5.04 14.15 -15.48
CA ALA A 25 5.46 14.41 -16.87
C ALA A 25 5.92 15.86 -17.10
N HIS A 26 7.21 16.13 -16.91
CA HIS A 26 7.88 17.24 -17.59
C HIS A 26 9.13 16.72 -18.30
N ALA A 27 8.98 16.39 -19.59
CA ALA A 27 10.06 16.10 -20.51
C ALA A 27 10.12 17.23 -21.54
N GLY A 28 11.27 17.89 -21.66
CA GLY A 28 11.51 18.93 -22.66
C GLY A 28 12.89 19.57 -22.59
N ASN A 29 13.95 18.79 -22.91
CA ASN A 29 15.06 19.15 -23.84
C ASN A 29 16.23 18.14 -23.72
N PRO A 30 16.90 17.76 -24.83
CA PRO A 30 18.10 16.88 -24.82
C PRO A 30 19.40 17.73 -24.89
N PRO A 31 20.61 17.13 -24.96
CA PRO A 31 21.26 16.19 -24.04
C PRO A 31 22.67 16.69 -23.61
N GLU A 32 23.17 16.37 -22.40
CA GLU A 32 24.59 15.96 -22.17
C GLU A 32 24.85 15.50 -20.70
N PRO A 33 25.78 14.54 -20.48
CA PRO A 33 25.97 13.74 -19.23
C PRO A 33 26.98 14.40 -18.25
N PRO A 34 27.26 13.90 -17.02
CA PRO A 34 27.05 12.55 -16.49
C PRO A 34 26.46 12.39 -15.05
N GLN A 35 25.78 11.26 -14.86
CA GLN A 35 25.63 10.42 -13.65
C GLN A 35 25.28 11.06 -12.29
N GLN A 36 24.02 10.90 -11.85
CA GLN A 36 23.62 10.09 -10.67
C GLN A 36 22.11 10.23 -10.35
N GLU A 37 21.53 9.12 -9.86
CA GLU A 37 20.23 9.03 -9.15
C GLU A 37 18.96 9.37 -9.95
N THR A 38 18.48 8.43 -10.78
CA THR A 38 17.08 8.48 -11.27
C THR A 38 16.50 7.08 -11.51
N GLN A 39 16.74 6.16 -10.57
CA GLN A 39 16.17 4.80 -10.61
C GLN A 39 15.31 4.42 -9.39
N ASP A 40 15.09 5.32 -8.43
CA ASP A 40 14.52 4.94 -7.12
C ASP A 40 12.99 5.04 -7.00
N ALA A 41 12.23 5.51 -7.99
CA ALA A 41 10.77 5.61 -7.85
C ALA A 41 10.04 4.28 -8.16
N ALA A 42 10.47 3.56 -9.21
CA ALA A 42 10.05 2.17 -9.45
C ALA A 42 10.72 1.21 -8.46
N GLY A 43 11.95 1.56 -8.04
CA GLY A 43 12.67 0.92 -6.94
C GLY A 43 11.92 1.06 -5.62
N GLY A 44 11.33 2.21 -5.28
CA GLY A 44 10.71 2.48 -3.98
C GLY A 44 9.48 1.63 -3.67
N ALA A 45 8.61 1.40 -4.66
CA ALA A 45 7.48 0.47 -4.50
C ALA A 45 7.95 -0.99 -4.40
N ALA A 46 8.97 -1.37 -5.17
CA ALA A 46 9.61 -2.70 -5.09
C ALA A 46 10.48 -2.88 -3.82
N GLN A 47 11.00 -1.81 -3.24
CA GLN A 47 11.87 -1.78 -2.06
C GLN A 47 11.05 -1.73 -0.77
N LEU A 48 9.82 -1.18 -0.84
CA LEU A 48 8.78 -1.36 0.18
C LEU A 48 8.23 -2.80 0.18
N ALA A 49 8.19 -3.48 -0.97
CA ALA A 49 7.78 -4.88 -1.05
C ALA A 49 8.73 -5.81 -0.26
N GLY A 50 10.01 -5.44 -0.09
CA GLY A 50 10.96 -6.15 0.76
C GLY A 50 10.78 -5.92 2.27
N LYS A 51 9.92 -4.99 2.69
CA LYS A 51 9.63 -4.66 4.10
C LYS A 51 8.11 -4.57 4.33
N PRO A 52 7.44 -5.71 4.62
CA PRO A 52 5.99 -5.77 4.70
C PRO A 52 5.38 -4.83 5.76
N GLU A 53 6.13 -4.53 6.83
CA GLU A 53 5.75 -3.51 7.81
C GLU A 53 5.59 -2.11 7.19
N LEU A 54 6.54 -1.68 6.37
CA LEU A 54 6.50 -0.37 5.75
C LEU A 54 5.34 -0.27 4.76
N THR A 55 5.01 -1.39 4.10
CA THR A 55 3.84 -1.49 3.22
C THR A 55 2.54 -1.30 4.02
N ALA A 56 2.41 -1.90 5.20
CA ALA A 56 1.23 -1.74 6.05
C ALA A 56 1.07 -0.31 6.58
N ILE A 57 2.17 0.33 7.02
CA ILE A 57 2.15 1.73 7.47
C ILE A 57 1.81 2.66 6.31
N ALA A 58 2.41 2.46 5.14
CA ALA A 58 2.12 3.25 3.96
C ALA A 58 0.64 3.13 3.55
N ALA A 59 0.08 1.91 3.60
CA ALA A 59 -1.35 1.69 3.35
C ALA A 59 -2.23 2.41 4.38
N ALA A 60 -1.87 2.37 5.68
CA ALA A 60 -2.59 3.09 6.73
C ALA A 60 -2.62 4.61 6.49
N VAL A 61 -1.47 5.18 6.12
CA VAL A 61 -1.33 6.61 5.82
C VAL A 61 -2.10 6.97 4.56
N ALA A 62 -1.97 6.18 3.49
CA ALA A 62 -2.69 6.41 2.24
C ALA A 62 -4.22 6.38 2.46
N ASP A 63 -4.70 5.47 3.30
CA ASP A 63 -6.11 5.39 3.68
C ASP A 63 -6.55 6.61 4.51
N GLY A 64 -5.76 7.02 5.51
CA GLY A 64 -6.04 8.22 6.31
C GLY A 64 -6.08 9.50 5.47
N VAL A 65 -5.09 9.68 4.59
CA VAL A 65 -5.02 10.84 3.67
C VAL A 65 -6.18 10.83 2.68
N SER A 66 -6.47 9.69 2.05
CA SER A 66 -7.57 9.60 1.09
C SER A 66 -8.94 9.82 1.74
N THR A 67 -9.13 9.33 2.98
CA THR A 67 -10.34 9.62 3.78
C THR A 67 -10.47 11.12 4.04
N GLY A 68 -9.39 11.78 4.51
CA GLY A 68 -9.40 13.21 4.76
C GLY A 68 -9.72 14.03 3.51
N LEU A 69 -9.16 13.64 2.36
CA LEU A 69 -9.46 14.27 1.08
C LEU A 69 -10.92 14.07 0.66
N ALA A 70 -11.43 12.84 0.75
CA ALA A 70 -12.82 12.53 0.42
C ALA A 70 -13.81 13.34 1.28
N LEU A 71 -13.58 13.40 2.60
CA LEU A 71 -14.42 14.17 3.52
C LEU A 71 -14.36 15.68 3.23
N SER A 72 -13.16 16.20 2.93
CA SER A 72 -13.01 17.61 2.55
C SER A 72 -13.71 17.97 1.23
N ALA A 73 -13.87 16.99 0.34
CA ALA A 73 -14.61 17.12 -0.92
C ALA A 73 -16.13 16.96 -0.76
N GLY A 74 -16.63 16.80 0.47
CA GLY A 74 -18.05 16.69 0.77
C GLY A 74 -18.57 15.25 0.84
N ALA A 75 -17.69 14.24 0.88
CA ALA A 75 -18.12 12.90 1.25
C ALA A 75 -18.67 12.90 2.68
N VAL A 76 -19.66 12.05 2.93
CA VAL A 76 -20.31 11.92 4.25
C VAL A 76 -19.79 10.66 4.93
N GLU A 77 -19.16 10.83 6.09
CA GLU A 77 -18.77 9.70 6.93
C GLU A 77 -20.03 9.08 7.54
N LEU A 78 -20.33 7.84 7.17
CA LEU A 78 -21.49 7.11 7.70
C LEU A 78 -21.21 6.42 9.04
N ASN A 79 -19.95 6.38 9.47
CA ASN A 79 -19.56 5.76 10.73
C ASN A 79 -19.58 6.79 11.89
N PRO A 80 -20.56 6.73 12.81
CA PRO A 80 -20.63 7.67 13.93
C PRO A 80 -19.47 7.54 14.92
N ALA A 81 -18.72 6.43 14.88
CA ALA A 81 -17.53 6.24 15.71
C ALA A 81 -16.31 7.01 15.19
N VAL A 82 -16.34 7.46 13.93
CA VAL A 82 -15.26 8.23 13.32
C VAL A 82 -15.64 9.71 13.39
N SER A 83 -14.90 10.48 14.19
CA SER A 83 -15.04 11.93 14.16
C SER A 83 -14.45 12.45 12.83
N PRO A 84 -15.23 13.11 11.96
CA PRO A 84 -14.73 13.67 10.71
C PRO A 84 -13.89 14.93 10.92
N THR A 85 -13.60 15.28 12.17
CA THR A 85 -12.70 16.39 12.50
C THR A 85 -11.26 16.04 12.09
N PRO A 86 -10.42 17.02 11.72
CA PRO A 86 -9.01 16.77 11.43
C PRO A 86 -8.30 16.02 12.54
N LEU A 87 -8.60 16.35 13.80
CA LEU A 87 -8.07 15.65 14.96
C LEU A 87 -8.53 14.17 15.00
N GLY A 88 -9.81 13.92 14.75
CA GLY A 88 -10.35 12.56 14.64
C GLY A 88 -9.67 11.71 13.57
N LEU A 89 -9.38 12.29 12.40
CA LEU A 89 -8.67 11.60 11.32
C LEU A 89 -7.20 11.30 11.66
N VAL A 90 -6.51 12.25 12.33
CA VAL A 90 -5.16 12.02 12.84
C VAL A 90 -5.16 10.92 13.89
N THR A 91 -6.13 10.93 14.82
CA THR A 91 -6.28 9.87 15.83
C THR A 91 -6.56 8.51 15.20
N LEU A 92 -7.45 8.46 14.20
CA LEU A 92 -7.77 7.22 13.49
C LEU A 92 -6.55 6.66 12.74
N THR A 93 -5.82 7.53 12.05
CA THR A 93 -4.58 7.14 11.35
C THR A 93 -3.52 6.66 12.34
N GLY A 94 -3.36 7.37 13.46
CA GLY A 94 -2.49 6.95 14.56
C GLY A 94 -2.88 5.59 15.14
N ALA A 95 -4.18 5.32 15.32
CA ALA A 95 -4.68 4.03 15.78
C ALA A 95 -4.38 2.89 14.79
N LYS A 96 -4.50 3.14 13.48
CA LYS A 96 -4.09 2.19 12.44
C LYS A 96 -2.59 1.88 12.52
N ILE A 97 -1.75 2.91 12.63
CA ILE A 97 -0.30 2.72 12.78
C ILE A 97 0.02 1.94 14.07
N ALA A 98 -0.66 2.25 15.17
CA ALA A 98 -0.51 1.52 16.43
C ALA A 98 -0.90 0.05 16.29
N LEU A 99 -1.93 -0.27 15.49
CA LEU A 99 -2.30 -1.66 15.18
C LEU A 99 -1.21 -2.39 14.39
N VAL A 100 -0.55 -1.73 13.43
CA VAL A 100 0.61 -2.32 12.72
C VAL A 100 1.75 -2.60 13.69
N LYS A 101 2.03 -1.68 14.61
CA LYS A 101 3.06 -1.86 15.64
C LYS A 101 2.71 -2.97 16.60
N TYR A 102 1.45 -3.10 17.00
CA TYR A 102 0.99 -4.23 17.80
C TYR A 102 1.15 -5.56 17.07
N ALA A 103 0.80 -5.63 15.77
CA ALA A 103 0.96 -6.83 14.95
C ALA A 103 2.41 -7.35 14.89
N GLN A 104 3.41 -6.46 15.04
CA GLN A 104 4.82 -6.85 15.09
C GLN A 104 5.21 -7.58 16.37
N THR A 105 4.42 -7.46 17.42
CA THR A 105 4.66 -8.13 18.71
C THR A 105 4.11 -9.56 18.73
N LEU A 106 3.34 -9.94 17.71
CA LEU A 106 2.75 -11.27 17.59
C LEU A 106 3.79 -12.31 17.16
N PRO A 107 3.52 -13.61 17.41
CA PRO A 107 4.29 -14.70 16.81
C PRO A 107 4.40 -14.56 15.30
N GLU A 108 5.50 -15.03 14.71
CA GLU A 108 5.82 -14.76 13.30
C GLU A 108 4.72 -15.23 12.33
N GLU A 109 4.07 -16.36 12.58
CA GLU A 109 2.94 -16.85 11.78
C GLU A 109 1.74 -15.87 11.80
N GLU A 110 1.33 -15.43 12.99
CA GLU A 110 0.23 -14.48 13.17
C GLU A 110 0.56 -13.10 12.63
N LYS A 111 1.77 -12.61 12.91
CA LYS A 111 2.30 -11.33 12.42
C LYS A 111 2.23 -11.23 10.91
N ARG A 112 2.63 -12.30 10.19
CA ARG A 112 2.55 -12.36 8.72
C ARG A 112 1.11 -12.25 8.24
N LEU A 113 0.21 -13.07 8.81
CA LEU A 113 -1.20 -13.05 8.43
C LEU A 113 -1.83 -11.67 8.67
N VAL A 114 -1.64 -11.11 9.86
CA VAL A 114 -2.19 -9.82 10.26
C VAL A 114 -1.63 -8.69 9.39
N THR A 115 -0.33 -8.67 9.11
CA THR A 115 0.30 -7.64 8.26
C THR A 115 -0.25 -7.68 6.83
N LYS A 116 -0.45 -8.87 6.25
CA LYS A 116 -1.07 -9.04 4.93
C LYS A 116 -2.51 -8.55 4.92
N LEU A 117 -3.30 -8.94 5.93
CA LEU A 117 -4.70 -8.57 6.08
C LEU A 117 -4.86 -7.05 6.17
N ILE A 118 -4.06 -6.45 7.04
CA ILE A 118 -4.08 -5.01 7.30
C ILE A 118 -3.67 -4.22 6.05
N SER A 119 -2.57 -4.62 5.39
CA SER A 119 -2.10 -3.95 4.17
C SER A 119 -3.16 -4.03 3.07
N SER A 120 -3.72 -5.22 2.85
CA SER A 120 -4.79 -5.45 1.87
C SER A 120 -6.02 -4.58 2.15
N LEU A 121 -6.49 -4.59 3.40
CA LEU A 121 -7.69 -3.86 3.80
C LEU A 121 -7.53 -2.35 3.60
N TRP A 122 -6.42 -1.77 4.09
CA TRP A 122 -6.22 -0.32 3.99
C TRP A 122 -5.84 0.15 2.60
N SER A 123 -5.10 -0.63 1.81
CA SER A 123 -4.89 -0.29 0.39
C SER A 123 -6.20 -0.30 -0.39
N GLY A 124 -7.09 -1.26 -0.11
CA GLY A 124 -8.42 -1.32 -0.72
C GLY A 124 -9.31 -0.15 -0.30
N ALA A 125 -9.33 0.18 0.99
CA ALA A 125 -10.06 1.34 1.51
C ALA A 125 -9.53 2.66 0.93
N ALA A 126 -8.20 2.80 0.81
CA ALA A 126 -7.58 3.98 0.21
C ALA A 126 -8.03 4.18 -1.25
N LEU A 127 -8.01 3.11 -2.06
CA LEU A 127 -8.46 3.22 -3.45
C LEU A 127 -9.97 3.45 -3.56
N ASN A 128 -10.77 2.89 -2.64
CA ASN A 128 -12.19 3.19 -2.56
C ASN A 128 -12.45 4.69 -2.34
N ASN A 129 -11.76 5.30 -1.37
CA ASN A 129 -11.85 6.73 -1.06
C ASN A 129 -11.40 7.59 -2.26
N ILE A 130 -10.32 7.20 -2.95
CA ILE A 130 -9.86 7.87 -4.17
C ILE A 130 -10.92 7.78 -5.27
N ALA A 131 -11.53 6.61 -5.47
CA ALA A 131 -12.59 6.44 -6.48
C ALA A 131 -13.82 7.31 -6.16
N VAL A 132 -14.24 7.37 -4.89
CA VAL A 132 -15.30 8.28 -4.43
C VAL A 132 -14.93 9.75 -4.66
N LEU A 133 -13.70 10.14 -4.36
CA LEU A 133 -13.18 11.49 -4.61
C LEU A 133 -13.22 11.86 -6.11
N LEU A 134 -12.99 10.89 -6.99
CA LEU A 134 -13.12 11.04 -8.45
C LEU A 134 -14.57 10.93 -8.95
N ALA A 135 -15.55 10.95 -8.05
CA ALA A 135 -16.97 10.83 -8.34
C ALA A 135 -17.35 9.54 -9.08
N ALA A 136 -16.61 8.44 -8.88
CA ALA A 136 -17.00 7.15 -9.40
C ALA A 136 -18.32 6.68 -8.74
N PRO A 137 -19.21 6.00 -9.48
CA PRO A 137 -20.44 5.44 -8.90
C PRO A 137 -20.12 4.50 -7.72
N PRO A 138 -20.92 4.48 -6.64
CA PRO A 138 -20.61 3.70 -5.44
C PRO A 138 -20.27 2.21 -5.69
N PRO A 139 -20.98 1.48 -6.58
CA PRO A 139 -20.62 0.10 -6.89
C PRO A 139 -19.22 -0.04 -7.52
N VAL A 140 -18.81 0.94 -8.33
CA VAL A 140 -17.50 0.94 -9.00
C VAL A 140 -16.39 1.20 -7.98
N SER A 141 -16.58 2.16 -7.07
CA SER A 141 -15.61 2.45 -6.01
C SER A 141 -15.39 1.24 -5.10
N LEU A 142 -16.45 0.53 -4.74
CA LEU A 142 -16.37 -0.72 -3.96
C LEU A 142 -15.59 -1.81 -4.70
N LEU A 143 -15.86 -1.99 -5.99
CA LEU A 143 -15.18 -2.99 -6.80
C LEU A 143 -13.69 -2.66 -6.96
N LEU A 144 -13.33 -1.41 -7.20
CA LEU A 144 -11.94 -0.96 -7.30
C LEU A 144 -11.19 -1.19 -5.98
N GLY A 145 -11.79 -0.82 -4.85
CA GLY A 145 -11.20 -1.08 -3.53
C GLY A 145 -10.98 -2.57 -3.28
N LEU A 146 -11.95 -3.42 -3.62
CA LEU A 146 -11.82 -4.87 -3.48
C LEU A 146 -10.68 -5.45 -4.35
N ILE A 147 -10.63 -5.05 -5.63
CA ILE A 147 -9.56 -5.49 -6.55
C ILE A 147 -8.20 -5.10 -6.00
N MET A 148 -8.04 -3.85 -5.55
CA MET A 148 -6.78 -3.39 -4.98
C MET A 148 -6.40 -4.15 -3.72
N GLY A 149 -7.36 -4.42 -2.83
CA GLY A 149 -7.10 -5.25 -1.66
C GLY A 149 -6.60 -6.65 -2.02
N LEU A 150 -7.22 -7.31 -3.01
CA LEU A 150 -6.78 -8.63 -3.48
C LEU A 150 -5.38 -8.59 -4.12
N VAL A 151 -5.09 -7.55 -4.91
CA VAL A 151 -3.77 -7.35 -5.51
C VAL A 151 -2.71 -7.16 -4.44
N THR A 152 -2.95 -6.29 -3.44
CA THR A 152 -2.03 -6.08 -2.31
C THR A 152 -1.83 -7.36 -1.50
N TRP A 153 -2.90 -8.14 -1.27
CA TRP A 153 -2.79 -9.43 -0.59
C TRP A 153 -1.88 -10.41 -1.35
N HIS A 154 -2.05 -10.48 -2.67
CA HIS A 154 -1.25 -11.38 -3.51
C HIS A 154 0.23 -10.99 -3.52
N GLN A 155 0.52 -9.69 -3.70
CA GLN A 155 1.90 -9.18 -3.66
C GLN A 155 2.57 -9.44 -2.30
N ALA A 156 1.84 -9.19 -1.20
CA ALA A 156 2.36 -9.47 0.13
C ALA A 156 2.61 -10.98 0.33
N SER A 157 1.75 -11.84 -0.22
CA SER A 157 1.94 -13.30 -0.16
C SER A 157 3.23 -13.74 -0.85
N GLN A 158 3.47 -13.26 -2.07
CA GLN A 158 4.67 -13.56 -2.85
C GLN A 158 5.94 -13.12 -2.11
N ALA A 159 5.94 -11.90 -1.55
CA ALA A 159 7.08 -11.39 -0.80
C ALA A 159 7.45 -12.26 0.41
N TYR A 160 6.47 -12.83 1.11
CA TYR A 160 6.74 -13.76 2.23
C TYR A 160 7.25 -15.12 1.76
N GLU A 161 6.71 -15.66 0.66
CA GLU A 161 7.18 -16.92 0.07
C GLU A 161 8.64 -16.81 -0.39
N GLU A 162 9.00 -15.71 -1.05
CA GLU A 162 10.39 -15.43 -1.46
C GLU A 162 11.34 -15.31 -0.25
N ALA A 163 10.88 -14.64 0.82
CA ALA A 163 11.65 -14.54 2.06
C ALA A 163 11.88 -15.91 2.71
N ASP A 164 10.86 -16.78 2.74
CA ASP A 164 10.97 -18.13 3.29
C ASP A 164 11.91 -19.01 2.46
N GLN A 165 11.83 -18.93 1.13
CA GLN A 165 12.76 -19.62 0.23
C GLN A 165 14.21 -19.16 0.43
N ALA A 166 14.43 -17.86 0.60
CA ALA A 166 15.75 -17.31 0.87
C ALA A 166 16.32 -17.76 2.22
N LEU A 167 15.48 -17.88 3.26
CA LEU A 167 15.88 -18.42 4.56
C LEU A 167 16.21 -19.92 4.47
N ALA A 168 15.39 -20.71 3.78
CA ALA A 168 15.63 -22.12 3.55
C ALA A 168 16.94 -22.37 2.78
N ALA A 169 17.20 -21.59 1.73
CA ALA A 169 18.44 -21.67 0.94
C ALA A 169 19.69 -21.37 1.78
N ARG A 170 19.60 -20.47 2.76
CA ARG A 170 20.69 -20.15 3.70
C ARG A 170 20.92 -21.23 4.77
N ALA A 171 19.90 -22.04 5.08
CA ALA A 171 20.02 -23.13 6.05
C ALA A 171 20.70 -24.39 5.46
N LEU A 172 20.54 -24.63 4.15
CA LEU A 172 21.13 -25.77 3.44
C LEU A 172 22.66 -25.92 3.53
N PRO A 173 23.51 -24.86 3.42
CA PRO A 173 24.96 -25.03 3.47
C PRO A 173 25.51 -25.55 4.81
N ILE A 174 24.72 -25.55 5.89
CA ILE A 174 25.15 -26.05 7.21
C ILE A 174 24.92 -27.58 7.34
N ALA A 175 23.98 -28.16 6.58
CA ALA A 175 23.62 -29.57 6.71
C ALA A 175 24.55 -30.52 5.92
N LEU A 176 25.11 -30.08 4.79
CA LEU A 176 25.93 -30.92 3.90
C LEU A 176 27.27 -31.39 4.49
N PRO A 177 28.06 -30.58 5.22
CA PRO A 177 29.34 -31.06 5.77
C PRO A 177 29.15 -32.10 6.89
N LEU A 178 28.07 -32.01 7.68
CA LEU A 178 27.83 -32.94 8.79
C LEU A 178 27.43 -34.34 8.32
N GLU A 179 26.66 -34.47 7.23
CA GLU A 179 26.39 -35.80 6.65
C GLU A 179 27.65 -36.42 6.05
N GLN A 180 28.53 -35.62 5.41
CA GLN A 180 29.79 -36.12 4.86
C GLN A 180 30.77 -36.54 5.95
N GLU A 181 30.84 -35.81 7.06
CA GLU A 181 31.68 -36.16 8.21
C GLU A 181 31.13 -37.39 8.97
N ALA A 182 29.81 -37.52 9.10
CA ALA A 182 29.17 -38.70 9.69
C ALA A 182 29.32 -39.96 8.83
N LEU A 183 29.37 -39.82 7.50
CA LEU A 183 29.72 -40.92 6.57
C LEU A 183 31.20 -41.30 6.68
N ALA A 184 32.11 -40.32 6.80
CA ALA A 184 33.55 -40.57 6.92
C ALA A 184 33.96 -41.25 8.24
N LEU A 185 33.17 -41.09 9.31
CA LEU A 185 33.41 -41.74 10.62
C LEU A 185 32.84 -43.16 10.73
N ARG A 186 32.11 -43.64 9.70
CA ARG A 186 31.51 -44.98 9.68
C ARG A 186 32.39 -46.04 9.02
N ASP A 187 33.47 -45.63 8.36
CA ASP A 187 34.50 -46.49 7.76
C ASP A 187 35.72 -46.62 8.69
#